data_AF-A0A7C6RYZ8-F1
#
_entry.id   AF-A0A7C6RYZ8-F1
#
_cell.length_a   1.000
_cell.length_b   1.000
_cell.length_c   1.000
_cell.angle_alpha   90.00
_cell.angle_beta   90.00
_cell.angle_gamma   90.00
#
_symmetry.space_group_name_H-M   'P 1'
#
loop_
_entity.id
_entity.type
_entity.pdbx_description
1 polymer ?
#
loop_
_entity_poly.entity_id
_entity_poly.type
_entity_poly.pdbx_seq_one_letter_code
_entity_poly.pdbx_strand_id
1 'polypeptide(L)'
;PYNGFAGVAVDEEQELARAYRQTRRAPPPQGQGLNDLYVRFYRMAERHIVEHSGRGAICFISNYSWLDGLSFTGMRERYLEKFDRIWIDCLNGDKYKTGKLTPEGLPDPSVFSTDFNSEGIQVGTAIALLVRKTQHDDPLIQFRHWWGKLKREELLKSLDQAPAPPYQSLQPPLELGLPFMPMRVQAHYLAWPLLPELLPTSFPGVKTSRDDALVDIDRAALEQRMRRYFDPQVSDEEIRRIAPSLMEKTSGFDPKLTRSALQKRGFRSENIVRYAYRPFDVRWLYWEPETKLLDRNRSEYFPHLFAQNIWLEARQRQPMDQFDRGFVTRALGDNFGNGLSSFFPLYLKKLNKQNSLLEGTERLPEYAPNLSNAATDYLARLDADAPILFHHIVAILHAPAYRTDNAGALKQDWPRIPLPATRERLLASAELGRQIAALLDTETPLPGVTQGKPRPELANIALLTVVDFAPLTPEHLKLTAGWGHAGKGGVTMPGKGRTESRPTVCSPHPLGEGLGVRAEELGDETLDVYLNPLCRWKNVPRPVWEFTLGGYQVLKKWLSYREFELLNRPLSTDEALEFTWMARRIAALILLRPALDENYRACVDACIN
;
A
#
# COMPACT_ATOMS: atom_id res chain seq x y z
N PRO A 1 5.33 10.40 22.36
CA PRO A 1 5.96 9.39 21.48
C PRO A 1 7.34 9.82 20.96
N TYR A 2 8.08 10.54 21.79
CA TYR A 2 9.38 11.12 21.45
C TYR A 2 10.44 10.31 22.19
N ASN A 3 11.36 9.67 21.48
CA ASN A 3 12.57 9.10 22.08
C ASN A 3 13.58 10.21 22.45
N GLY A 4 13.10 11.40 22.83
CA GLY A 4 13.91 12.40 23.52
C GLY A 4 13.82 12.10 25.00
N PHE A 5 14.93 11.73 25.63
CA PHE A 5 14.95 11.49 27.06
C PHE A 5 14.69 12.83 27.77
N ALA A 6 13.73 12.86 28.70
CA ALA A 6 13.51 14.03 29.53
C ALA A 6 14.75 14.24 30.41
N GLY A 7 15.51 15.31 30.17
CA GLY A 7 16.65 15.72 31.00
C GLY A 7 18.00 15.93 30.30
N VAL A 8 18.09 15.76 28.97
CA VAL A 8 19.30 16.08 28.19
C VAL A 8 19.13 17.43 27.48
N ALA A 9 20.19 18.25 27.43
CA ALA A 9 20.18 19.52 26.71
C ALA A 9 19.90 19.29 25.22
N VAL A 10 18.70 19.70 24.77
CA VAL A 10 18.17 19.45 23.43
C VAL A 10 19.08 20.03 22.33
N ASP A 11 19.83 21.08 22.63
CA ASP A 11 20.69 21.78 21.67
C ASP A 11 21.98 20.99 21.37
N GLU A 12 22.70 20.52 22.39
CA GLU A 12 23.88 19.65 22.20
C GLU A 12 23.52 18.32 21.52
N GLU A 13 22.32 17.80 21.84
CA GLU A 13 21.78 16.56 21.27
C GLU A 13 21.46 16.70 19.78
N GLN A 14 20.90 17.85 19.36
CA GLN A 14 20.61 18.14 17.96
C GLN A 14 21.87 18.45 17.14
N GLU A 15 22.90 19.04 17.76
CA GLU A 15 24.17 19.32 17.10
C GLU A 15 24.92 18.05 16.68
N LEU A 16 24.91 17.00 17.52
CA LEU A 16 25.57 15.73 17.20
C LEU A 16 25.06 15.12 15.90
N ALA A 17 23.73 15.01 15.74
CA ALA A 17 23.11 14.40 14.56
C ALA A 17 23.10 15.33 13.32
N ARG A 18 23.44 16.62 13.46
CA ARG A 18 23.45 17.58 12.35
C ARG A 18 24.34 17.15 11.19
N ALA A 19 25.47 16.49 11.50
CA ALA A 19 26.39 15.93 10.51
C ALA A 19 25.76 14.85 9.61
N TYR A 20 24.72 14.17 10.06
CA TYR A 20 23.98 13.18 9.27
C TYR A 20 22.75 13.77 8.58
N ARG A 21 22.32 14.98 8.95
CA ARG A 21 21.16 15.67 8.36
C ARG A 21 21.49 16.39 7.05
N GLN A 22 22.78 16.60 6.77
CA GLN A 22 23.27 17.22 5.54
C GLN A 22 23.86 16.15 4.63
N THR A 23 23.44 16.17 3.36
CA THR A 23 24.03 15.35 2.30
C THR A 23 24.78 16.24 1.31
N ARG A 24 25.79 15.69 0.65
CA ARG A 24 26.53 16.36 -0.43
C ARG A 24 25.95 16.00 -1.79
N ARG A 25 25.75 14.71 -2.04
CA ARG A 25 25.26 14.17 -3.30
C ARG A 25 24.02 13.30 -3.11
N ALA A 26 23.94 12.57 -2.00
CA ALA A 26 22.80 11.69 -1.72
C ALA A 26 21.51 12.51 -1.51
N PRO A 27 20.33 11.92 -1.80
CA PRO A 27 19.04 12.53 -1.45
C PRO A 27 18.97 12.95 0.02
N PRO A 28 18.34 14.09 0.35
CA PRO A 28 18.28 14.57 1.73
C PRO A 28 17.55 13.57 2.63
N PRO A 29 17.99 13.39 3.89
CA PRO A 29 17.34 12.51 4.85
C PRO A 29 15.86 12.84 5.04
N GLN A 30 15.01 11.82 5.11
CA GLN A 30 13.57 11.98 5.24
C GLN A 30 13.03 11.30 6.50
N GLY A 31 12.15 11.97 7.25
CA GLY A 31 11.54 11.41 8.46
C GLY A 31 12.35 11.71 9.72
N GLN A 32 12.19 10.87 10.75
CA GLN A 32 12.70 11.14 12.10
C GLN A 32 13.71 10.08 12.61
N GLY A 33 14.13 9.14 11.75
CA GLY A 33 14.99 8.02 12.17
C GLY A 33 16.35 8.45 12.74
N LEU A 34 16.89 9.60 12.32
CA LEU A 34 18.15 10.14 12.87
C LEU A 34 18.08 10.53 14.34
N ASN A 35 16.87 10.62 14.92
CA ASN A 35 16.70 10.96 16.32
C ASN A 35 16.85 9.74 17.25
N ASP A 36 16.93 8.51 16.70
CA ASP A 36 17.07 7.29 17.48
C ASP A 36 18.38 7.25 18.27
N LEU A 37 18.34 6.67 19.48
CA LEU A 37 19.48 6.64 20.40
C LEU A 37 20.72 5.95 19.79
N TYR A 38 20.54 4.84 19.06
CA TYR A 38 21.66 4.10 18.48
C TYR A 38 22.47 4.95 17.47
N VAL A 39 21.81 5.88 16.76
CA VAL A 39 22.45 6.81 15.82
C VAL A 39 23.44 7.72 16.54
N ARG A 40 23.12 8.09 17.78
CA ARG A 40 23.96 8.95 18.63
C ARG A 40 25.23 8.22 19.04
N PHE A 41 25.11 6.95 19.44
CA PHE A 41 26.27 6.11 19.76
C PHE A 41 27.21 5.98 18.55
N TYR A 42 26.65 5.74 17.36
CA TYR A 42 27.45 5.76 16.12
C TYR A 42 28.12 7.11 15.88
N ARG A 43 27.42 8.23 16.05
CA ARG A 43 28.01 9.57 15.88
C ARG A 43 29.11 9.84 16.89
N MET A 44 28.93 9.48 18.16
CA MET A 44 29.97 9.66 19.19
C MET A 44 31.23 8.86 18.83
N ALA A 45 31.07 7.59 18.45
CA ALA A 45 32.19 6.74 18.05
C ALA A 45 32.88 7.26 16.77
N GLU A 46 32.10 7.65 15.76
CA GLU A 46 32.60 8.25 14.52
C GLU A 46 33.37 9.54 14.78
N ARG A 47 32.85 10.42 15.65
CA ARG A 47 33.51 11.67 16.03
C ARG A 47 34.88 11.43 16.66
N HIS A 48 34.98 10.49 17.61
CA HIS A 48 36.26 10.14 18.22
C HIS A 48 37.25 9.60 17.19
N ILE A 49 36.79 8.76 16.27
CA ILE A 49 37.67 8.17 15.27
C ILE A 49 38.11 9.20 14.22
N VAL A 50 37.16 9.90 13.62
CA VAL A 50 37.38 10.78 12.47
C VAL A 50 38.01 12.11 12.86
N GLU A 51 37.57 12.73 13.96
CA GLU A 51 38.00 14.09 14.34
C GLU A 51 39.23 14.09 15.26
N HIS A 52 39.47 13.01 16.02
CA HIS A 52 40.56 12.98 17.02
C HIS A 52 41.67 12.00 16.66
N SER A 53 41.34 10.73 16.40
CA SER A 53 42.36 9.69 16.23
C SER A 53 42.91 9.57 14.80
N GLY A 54 42.09 9.90 13.80
CA GLY A 54 42.37 9.66 12.38
C GLY A 54 42.34 8.18 11.94
N ARG A 55 42.23 7.20 12.86
CA ARG A 55 42.20 5.75 12.60
C ARG A 55 41.49 4.99 13.71
N GLY A 56 40.80 3.90 13.39
CA GLY A 56 40.14 3.07 14.40
C GLY A 56 39.06 2.17 13.82
N ALA A 57 38.33 1.50 14.71
CA ALA A 57 37.21 0.63 14.34
C ALA A 57 35.98 0.92 15.22
N ILE A 58 34.79 0.85 14.63
CA ILE A 58 33.49 0.84 15.32
C ILE A 58 32.87 -0.52 15.04
N CYS A 59 32.46 -1.26 16.08
CA CYS A 59 31.71 -2.50 15.92
C CYS A 59 30.50 -2.48 16.84
N PHE A 60 29.29 -2.35 16.28
CA PHE A 60 28.05 -2.34 17.05
C PHE A 60 27.05 -3.34 16.51
N ILE A 61 26.30 -3.94 17.43
CA ILE A 61 25.00 -4.54 17.13
C ILE A 61 23.92 -3.49 17.38
N SER A 62 23.17 -3.13 16.34
CA SER A 62 22.17 -2.06 16.41
C SER A 62 20.91 -2.41 15.63
N ASN A 63 19.87 -1.58 15.77
CA ASN A 63 18.78 -1.55 14.79
C ASN A 63 19.40 -1.40 13.38
N TYR A 64 18.90 -2.20 12.43
CA TYR A 64 19.39 -2.23 11.05
C TYR A 64 18.72 -1.20 10.13
N SER A 65 17.78 -0.39 10.62
CA SER A 65 16.96 0.52 9.82
C SER A 65 17.80 1.57 9.08
N TRP A 66 19.02 1.85 9.55
CA TRP A 66 19.95 2.74 8.88
C TRP A 66 20.56 2.17 7.61
N LEU A 67 20.52 0.86 7.40
CA LEU A 67 21.10 0.22 6.22
C LEU A 67 20.39 0.66 4.94
N ASP A 68 19.06 0.73 4.92
CA ASP A 68 18.31 1.10 3.72
C ASP A 68 17.19 2.14 3.95
N GLY A 69 16.97 2.58 5.19
CA GLY A 69 15.94 3.56 5.50
C GLY A 69 16.25 4.96 4.96
N LEU A 70 15.21 5.67 4.51
CA LEU A 70 15.28 7.01 3.93
C LEU A 70 15.71 8.11 4.92
N SER A 71 15.61 7.86 6.22
CA SER A 71 16.12 8.80 7.24
C SER A 71 17.64 8.83 7.30
N PHE A 72 18.36 7.89 6.69
CA PHE A 72 19.77 7.66 6.99
C PHE A 72 20.71 7.89 5.81
N THR A 73 20.22 8.52 4.73
CA THR A 73 21.01 8.76 3.51
C THR A 73 22.31 9.53 3.79
N GLY A 74 22.25 10.61 4.59
CA GLY A 74 23.43 11.38 4.98
C GLY A 74 24.37 10.65 5.94
N MET A 75 23.84 9.77 6.80
CA MET A 75 24.66 8.88 7.64
C MET A 75 25.48 7.92 6.77
N ARG A 76 24.84 7.29 5.78
CA ARG A 76 25.50 6.36 4.84
C ARG A 76 26.51 7.07 3.95
N GLU A 77 26.15 8.23 3.38
CA GLU A 77 27.08 9.04 2.59
C GLU A 77 28.32 9.41 3.40
N ARG A 78 28.14 9.90 4.62
CA ARG A 78 29.26 10.24 5.51
C ARG A 78 30.13 9.02 5.82
N TYR A 79 29.58 7.82 5.94
CA TYR A 79 30.39 6.63 6.18
C TYR A 79 31.26 6.26 5.00
N LEU A 80 30.76 6.37 3.78
CA LEU A 80 31.57 6.18 2.57
C LEU A 80 32.68 7.23 2.47
N GLU A 81 32.47 8.44 2.98
CA GLU A 81 33.50 9.48 2.99
C GLU A 81 34.58 9.30 4.07
N LYS A 82 34.29 8.54 5.14
CA LYS A 82 35.11 8.54 6.37
C LYS A 82 35.69 7.19 6.75
N PHE A 83 35.17 6.09 6.23
CA PHE A 83 35.61 4.73 6.55
C PHE A 83 36.00 3.98 5.29
N ASP A 84 37.05 3.17 5.39
CA ASP A 84 37.65 2.44 4.26
C ASP A 84 37.00 1.08 4.05
N ARG A 85 36.56 0.45 5.14
CA ARG A 85 35.98 -0.89 5.11
C ARG A 85 34.76 -0.95 6.00
N ILE A 86 33.67 -1.48 5.47
CA ILE A 86 32.40 -1.61 6.15
C ILE A 86 31.92 -3.05 5.97
N TRP A 87 31.79 -3.79 7.07
CA TRP A 87 31.19 -5.13 7.08
C TRP A 87 29.85 -5.09 7.80
N ILE A 88 28.86 -5.75 7.21
CA ILE A 88 27.50 -5.81 7.72
C ILE A 88 27.03 -7.26 7.75
N ASP A 89 26.75 -7.72 8.96
CA ASP A 89 26.06 -8.97 9.24
C ASP A 89 24.61 -8.63 9.59
N CYS A 90 23.72 -8.72 8.61
CA CYS A 90 22.31 -8.43 8.78
C CYS A 90 21.62 -9.63 9.43
N LEU A 91 21.19 -9.46 10.69
CA LEU A 91 20.58 -10.52 11.51
C LEU A 91 19.05 -10.60 11.37
N ASN A 92 18.45 -9.71 10.57
CA ASN A 92 17.01 -9.67 10.27
C ASN A 92 16.13 -9.71 11.55
N GLY A 93 14.97 -10.38 11.53
CA GLY A 93 14.06 -10.50 12.68
C GLY A 93 13.06 -9.36 12.87
N ASP A 94 12.72 -8.63 11.79
CA ASP A 94 11.87 -7.44 11.82
C ASP A 94 10.38 -7.78 11.71
N LYS A 95 9.61 -7.46 12.75
CA LYS A 95 8.15 -7.64 12.75
C LYS A 95 7.43 -6.66 11.81
N TYR A 96 7.91 -5.43 11.72
CA TYR A 96 7.24 -4.35 11.00
C TYR A 96 7.49 -4.43 9.50
N LYS A 97 8.73 -4.74 9.09
CA LYS A 97 9.10 -4.81 7.68
C LYS A 97 8.78 -6.16 7.04
N THR A 98 9.19 -7.28 7.67
CA THR A 98 9.08 -8.62 7.10
C THR A 98 8.03 -9.50 7.77
N GLY A 99 7.47 -9.07 8.91
CA GLY A 99 6.55 -9.90 9.70
C GLY A 99 7.25 -11.04 10.45
N LYS A 100 8.59 -10.97 10.64
CA LYS A 100 9.42 -12.07 11.19
C LYS A 100 9.37 -13.33 10.32
N LEU A 101 9.42 -13.14 9.00
CA LEU A 101 9.51 -14.23 8.02
C LEU A 101 10.77 -14.10 7.16
N THR A 102 11.31 -15.24 6.72
CA THR A 102 12.37 -15.31 5.71
C THR A 102 11.80 -15.00 4.32
N PRO A 103 12.65 -14.79 3.29
CA PRO A 103 12.17 -14.65 1.91
C PRO A 103 11.31 -15.83 1.42
N GLU A 104 11.52 -17.02 1.97
CA GLU A 104 10.77 -18.25 1.68
C GLU A 104 9.49 -18.40 2.53
N GLY A 105 9.18 -17.42 3.39
CA GLY A 105 8.00 -17.44 4.26
C GLY A 105 8.15 -18.29 5.52
N LEU A 106 9.37 -18.74 5.85
CA LEU A 106 9.63 -19.48 7.09
C LEU A 106 9.81 -18.54 8.29
N PRO A 107 9.64 -19.00 9.53
CA PRO A 107 9.82 -18.13 10.69
C PRO A 107 11.26 -17.60 10.83
N ASP A 108 11.38 -16.29 10.98
CA ASP A 108 12.62 -15.53 11.17
C ASP A 108 12.57 -14.75 12.49
N PRO A 109 12.78 -15.42 13.65
CA PRO A 109 12.71 -14.75 14.94
C PRO A 109 13.83 -13.71 15.09
N SER A 110 13.67 -12.86 16.11
CA SER A 110 14.74 -11.94 16.51
C SER A 110 15.96 -12.73 16.98
N VAL A 111 17.16 -12.23 16.70
CA VAL A 111 18.39 -12.81 17.26
C VAL A 111 18.44 -12.72 18.79
N PHE A 112 17.63 -11.83 19.38
CA PHE A 112 17.48 -11.66 20.83
C PHE A 112 16.30 -12.45 21.41
N SER A 113 15.68 -13.35 20.64
CA SER A 113 14.72 -14.31 21.19
C SER A 113 15.44 -15.32 22.08
N THR A 114 14.84 -15.65 23.22
CA THR A 114 15.34 -16.65 24.18
C THR A 114 14.21 -17.59 24.60
N ASP A 115 14.52 -18.68 25.31
CA ASP A 115 13.52 -19.62 25.83
C ASP A 115 12.51 -18.94 26.78
N PHE A 116 12.93 -17.87 27.47
CA PHE A 116 12.10 -17.10 28.38
C PHE A 116 11.40 -15.90 27.71
N ASN A 117 11.91 -15.45 26.56
CA ASN A 117 11.33 -14.36 25.77
C ASN A 117 11.39 -14.72 24.29
N SER A 118 10.43 -15.55 23.86
CA SER A 118 10.34 -16.00 22.47
C SER A 118 10.09 -14.85 21.50
N GLU A 119 9.44 -13.77 21.95
CA GLU A 119 9.19 -12.59 21.14
C GLU A 119 10.47 -11.82 20.81
N GLY A 120 11.44 -11.78 21.72
CA GLY A 120 12.66 -10.99 21.58
C GLY A 120 12.36 -9.50 21.36
N ILE A 121 13.22 -8.81 20.60
CA ILE A 121 12.92 -7.45 20.14
C ILE A 121 12.10 -7.49 18.83
N GLN A 122 11.43 -6.38 18.51
CA GLN A 122 10.50 -6.33 17.37
C GLN A 122 11.10 -5.69 16.11
N VAL A 123 12.24 -5.00 16.24
CA VAL A 123 12.97 -4.39 15.12
C VAL A 123 14.08 -5.33 14.64
N GLY A 124 14.40 -5.27 13.35
CA GLY A 124 15.54 -6.00 12.81
C GLY A 124 16.87 -5.42 13.29
N THR A 125 17.91 -6.27 13.34
CA THR A 125 19.24 -5.86 13.82
C THR A 125 20.35 -6.30 12.89
N ALA A 126 21.48 -5.59 12.97
CA ALA A 126 22.69 -5.92 12.24
C ALA A 126 23.92 -5.68 13.11
N ILE A 127 24.96 -6.49 12.91
CA ILE A 127 26.31 -6.17 13.40
C ILE A 127 27.00 -5.41 12.28
N ALA A 128 27.51 -4.22 12.57
CA ALA A 128 28.23 -3.39 11.62
C ALA A 128 29.62 -3.06 12.15
N LEU A 129 30.64 -3.42 11.37
CA LEU A 129 32.03 -3.10 11.61
C LEU A 129 32.48 -2.04 10.59
N LEU A 130 32.87 -0.86 11.07
CA LEU A 130 33.37 0.24 10.26
C LEU A 130 34.83 0.49 10.64
N VAL A 131 35.74 0.44 9.67
CA VAL A 131 37.18 0.61 9.91
C VAL A 131 37.70 1.82 9.15
N ARG A 132 38.41 2.68 9.88
CA ARG A 132 39.15 3.82 9.35
C ARG A 132 40.65 3.56 9.50
N LYS A 133 41.40 3.65 8.42
CA LYS A 133 42.85 3.53 8.35
C LYS A 133 43.52 4.91 8.39
N THR A 134 44.81 4.94 8.74
CA THR A 134 45.60 6.18 8.73
C THR A 134 45.76 6.74 7.33
N GLN A 135 46.04 5.88 6.35
CA GLN A 135 45.97 6.22 4.93
C GLN A 135 44.60 5.77 4.43
N HIS A 136 43.87 6.71 3.82
CA HIS A 136 42.50 6.48 3.38
C HIS A 136 42.49 5.81 2.00
N ASP A 137 41.79 4.69 1.90
CA ASP A 137 41.50 3.94 0.67
C ASP A 137 40.07 4.21 0.20
N ASP A 138 39.73 3.79 -1.02
CA ASP A 138 38.34 3.76 -1.45
C ASP A 138 37.48 2.84 -0.55
N PRO A 139 36.27 3.28 -0.17
CA PRO A 139 35.39 2.54 0.72
C PRO A 139 34.92 1.24 0.07
N LEU A 140 35.07 0.12 0.77
CA LEU A 140 34.53 -1.18 0.38
C LEU A 140 33.47 -1.64 1.37
N ILE A 141 32.29 -1.95 0.86
CA ILE A 141 31.17 -2.46 1.64
C ILE A 141 31.04 -3.96 1.38
N GLN A 142 30.94 -4.73 2.46
CA GLN A 142 30.72 -6.16 2.47
C GLN A 142 29.47 -6.47 3.31
N PHE A 143 28.53 -7.20 2.72
CA PHE A 143 27.24 -7.48 3.33
C PHE A 143 26.92 -8.96 3.28
N ARG A 144 26.30 -9.51 4.33
CA ARG A 144 25.67 -10.83 4.30
C ARG A 144 24.43 -10.88 5.19
N HIS A 145 23.50 -11.77 4.82
CA HIS A 145 22.30 -12.05 5.60
C HIS A 145 22.47 -13.26 6.50
N TRP A 146 21.79 -13.22 7.64
CA TRP A 146 21.53 -14.35 8.52
C TRP A 146 20.02 -14.50 8.71
N TRP A 147 19.47 -15.63 8.26
CA TRP A 147 18.02 -15.89 8.23
C TRP A 147 17.65 -17.10 9.09
N GLY A 148 16.39 -17.16 9.49
CA GLY A 148 15.78 -18.32 10.11
C GLY A 148 16.10 -18.48 11.60
N LYS A 149 15.53 -19.53 12.19
CA LYS A 149 15.60 -19.79 13.63
C LYS A 149 17.02 -20.07 14.14
N LEU A 150 17.86 -20.67 13.30
CA LEU A 150 19.22 -21.11 13.68
C LEU A 150 20.29 -20.02 13.44
N LYS A 151 19.90 -18.83 12.97
CA LYS A 151 20.81 -17.75 12.56
C LYS A 151 21.92 -17.44 13.57
N ARG A 152 21.61 -17.50 14.88
CA ARG A 152 22.57 -17.22 15.96
C ARG A 152 23.61 -18.33 16.09
N GLU A 153 23.17 -19.58 16.00
CA GLU A 153 24.04 -20.75 16.09
C GLU A 153 24.93 -20.85 14.85
N GLU A 154 24.38 -20.59 13.67
CA GLU A 154 25.13 -20.55 12.42
C GLU A 154 26.18 -19.43 12.42
N LEU A 155 25.83 -18.24 12.93
CA LEU A 155 26.77 -17.14 13.12
C LEU A 155 27.92 -17.54 14.05
N LEU A 156 27.64 -18.20 15.19
CA LEU A 156 28.69 -18.67 16.10
C LEU A 156 29.57 -19.75 15.46
N LYS A 157 28.96 -20.74 14.79
CA LYS A 157 29.70 -21.78 14.05
C LYS A 157 30.63 -21.19 12.99
N SER A 158 30.23 -20.08 12.38
CA SER A 158 31.02 -19.39 11.37
C SER A 158 32.33 -18.77 11.88
N LEU A 159 32.50 -18.65 13.21
CA LEU A 159 33.75 -18.19 13.83
C LEU A 159 34.81 -19.29 13.83
N ASP A 160 34.41 -20.55 13.96
CA ASP A 160 35.30 -21.69 14.15
C ASP A 160 35.47 -22.55 12.89
N GLN A 161 34.47 -22.54 11.99
CA GLN A 161 34.42 -23.42 10.82
C GLN A 161 34.28 -22.62 9.53
N ALA A 162 35.24 -22.82 8.63
CA ALA A 162 35.17 -22.30 7.27
C ALA A 162 34.41 -23.27 6.34
N PRO A 163 33.57 -22.78 5.41
CA PRO A 163 33.30 -21.37 5.13
C PRO A 163 31.97 -20.88 5.73
N ALA A 164 32.03 -19.72 6.39
CA ALA A 164 30.87 -18.90 6.63
C ALA A 164 30.18 -18.52 5.30
N PRO A 165 28.89 -18.12 5.31
CA PRO A 165 28.28 -17.51 4.14
C PRO A 165 29.14 -16.35 3.62
N PRO A 166 29.45 -16.32 2.31
CA PRO A 166 30.35 -15.32 1.75
C PRO A 166 29.73 -13.93 1.83
N TYR A 167 30.56 -12.92 2.04
CA TYR A 167 30.11 -11.54 1.91
C TYR A 167 29.88 -11.19 0.43
N GLN A 168 28.78 -10.52 0.16
CA GLN A 168 28.52 -9.82 -1.09
C GLN A 168 29.14 -8.42 -1.02
N SER A 169 29.91 -8.03 -2.03
CA SER A 169 30.37 -6.65 -2.14
C SER A 169 29.26 -5.75 -2.72
N LEU A 170 29.04 -4.59 -2.12
CA LEU A 170 27.97 -3.67 -2.53
C LEU A 170 28.51 -2.42 -3.21
N GLN A 171 27.85 -2.02 -4.30
CA GLN A 171 27.98 -0.71 -4.93
C GLN A 171 26.63 0.01 -4.79
N PRO A 172 26.44 0.80 -3.72
CA PRO A 172 25.14 1.36 -3.41
C PRO A 172 24.79 2.50 -4.38
N PRO A 173 23.63 2.47 -5.07
CA PRO A 173 23.23 3.52 -5.99
C PRO A 173 22.97 4.83 -5.25
N LEU A 174 23.49 5.93 -5.79
CA LEU A 174 23.42 7.25 -5.16
C LEU A 174 21.98 7.77 -5.10
N GLU A 175 21.25 7.59 -6.19
CA GLU A 175 19.88 8.07 -6.43
C GLU A 175 18.88 7.43 -5.45
N LEU A 176 19.20 6.24 -4.94
CA LEU A 176 18.38 5.54 -3.93
C LEU A 176 18.86 5.78 -2.50
N GLY A 177 19.71 6.77 -2.28
CA GLY A 177 20.17 7.12 -0.93
C GLY A 177 21.25 6.19 -0.39
N LEU A 178 22.03 5.55 -1.26
CA LEU A 178 23.19 4.72 -0.92
C LEU A 178 22.86 3.56 0.05
N PRO A 179 21.91 2.66 -0.25
CA PRO A 179 21.53 1.57 0.66
C PRO A 179 22.68 0.58 0.89
N PHE A 180 23.00 0.32 2.16
CA PHE A 180 24.02 -0.65 2.59
C PHE A 180 23.42 -2.06 2.76
N MET A 181 22.51 -2.39 1.85
CA MET A 181 21.82 -3.67 1.77
C MET A 181 21.59 -3.98 0.28
N PRO A 182 21.64 -5.25 -0.15
CA PRO A 182 21.42 -5.60 -1.55
C PRO A 182 20.05 -5.11 -2.03
N MET A 183 20.04 -4.45 -3.20
CA MET A 183 18.82 -3.96 -3.83
C MET A 183 18.63 -4.66 -5.16
N ARG A 184 17.42 -5.18 -5.40
CA ARG A 184 17.00 -5.65 -6.73
C ARG A 184 16.44 -4.46 -7.49
N VAL A 185 17.18 -4.02 -8.51
CA VAL A 185 16.84 -2.86 -9.34
C VAL A 185 17.28 -3.17 -10.77
N GLN A 186 16.38 -2.99 -11.73
CA GLN A 186 16.69 -3.13 -13.15
C GLN A 186 17.64 -1.99 -13.59
N ALA A 187 18.58 -2.28 -14.49
CA ALA A 187 19.68 -1.37 -14.85
C ALA A 187 19.25 0.03 -15.34
N HIS A 188 18.15 0.09 -16.09
CA HIS A 188 17.56 1.31 -16.66
C HIS A 188 16.48 1.93 -15.76
N TYR A 189 16.14 1.32 -14.62
CA TYR A 189 15.06 1.80 -13.75
C TYR A 189 15.22 3.27 -13.39
N LEU A 190 16.44 3.70 -13.05
CA LEU A 190 16.72 5.08 -12.64
C LEU A 190 16.63 6.09 -13.79
N ALA A 191 16.67 5.64 -15.05
CA ALA A 191 16.50 6.50 -16.22
C ALA A 191 15.01 6.74 -16.55
N TRP A 192 14.12 5.86 -16.10
CA TRP A 192 12.69 6.01 -16.35
C TRP A 192 12.09 7.17 -15.53
N PRO A 193 11.07 7.88 -16.07
CA PRO A 193 10.41 8.96 -15.37
C PRO A 193 9.66 8.45 -14.13
N LEU A 194 9.70 9.24 -13.05
CA LEU A 194 8.89 9.00 -11.86
C LEU A 194 7.40 9.21 -12.17
N LEU A 195 6.52 8.51 -11.45
CA LEU A 195 5.09 8.68 -11.60
C LEU A 195 4.61 10.15 -11.54
N PRO A 196 5.06 10.99 -10.58
CA PRO A 196 4.72 12.41 -10.56
C PRO A 196 5.33 13.25 -11.70
N GLU A 197 6.36 12.76 -12.38
CA GLU A 197 6.90 13.42 -13.58
C GLU A 197 6.01 13.15 -14.80
N LEU A 198 5.16 12.11 -14.75
CA LEU A 198 4.15 11.83 -15.77
C LEU A 198 2.80 12.47 -15.40
N LEU A 199 2.36 12.26 -14.16
CA LEU A 199 1.09 12.73 -13.60
C LEU A 199 1.37 13.71 -12.44
N PRO A 200 1.53 15.03 -12.70
CA PRO A 200 2.08 15.97 -11.72
C PRO A 200 1.15 16.28 -10.54
N THR A 201 -0.17 16.16 -10.73
CA THR A 201 -1.14 16.45 -9.67
C THR A 201 -1.63 15.16 -9.03
N SER A 202 -1.69 15.13 -7.69
CA SER A 202 -2.36 14.08 -6.92
C SER A 202 -3.02 14.66 -5.67
N PHE A 203 -4.03 13.97 -5.15
CA PHE A 203 -4.68 14.35 -3.90
C PHE A 203 -4.50 13.26 -2.84
N PRO A 204 -4.14 13.60 -1.59
CA PRO A 204 -4.12 12.62 -0.52
C PRO A 204 -5.52 12.06 -0.23
N GLY A 205 -5.57 10.85 0.32
CA GLY A 205 -6.83 10.25 0.78
C GLY A 205 -7.58 11.11 1.80
N VAL A 206 -8.91 11.06 1.77
CA VAL A 206 -9.79 11.66 2.77
C VAL A 206 -9.55 10.96 4.11
N LYS A 207 -9.53 11.71 5.21
CA LYS A 207 -9.37 11.14 6.56
C LYS A 207 -10.53 11.56 7.44
N THR A 208 -11.35 10.59 7.85
CA THR A 208 -12.53 10.86 8.67
C THR A 208 -12.15 11.00 10.16
N SER A 209 -11.30 10.09 10.66
CA SER A 209 -11.02 9.86 12.09
C SER A 209 -12.25 9.50 12.94
N ARG A 210 -13.40 9.20 12.31
CA ARG A 210 -14.72 8.89 12.91
C ARG A 210 -15.49 7.95 11.99
N ASP A 211 -14.81 6.91 11.50
CA ASP A 211 -15.32 6.01 10.46
C ASP A 211 -16.66 5.39 10.86
N ASP A 212 -16.79 4.98 12.12
CA ASP A 212 -17.98 4.36 12.71
C ASP A 212 -19.25 5.22 12.57
N ALA A 213 -19.09 6.54 12.54
CA ALA A 213 -20.20 7.47 12.43
C ALA A 213 -20.41 8.01 11.02
N LEU A 214 -19.33 8.24 10.26
CA LEU A 214 -19.37 8.96 8.99
C LEU A 214 -19.32 8.04 7.76
N VAL A 215 -18.97 6.77 7.94
CA VAL A 215 -18.87 5.76 6.88
C VAL A 215 -19.85 4.63 7.17
N ASP A 216 -20.56 4.17 6.15
CA ASP A 216 -21.50 3.05 6.29
C ASP A 216 -21.61 2.23 5.01
N ILE A 217 -21.90 0.94 5.14
CA ILE A 217 -22.22 0.08 4.00
C ILE A 217 -23.62 0.43 3.49
N ASP A 218 -24.55 0.77 4.38
CA ASP A 218 -25.92 1.14 4.06
C ASP A 218 -26.08 2.66 3.98
N ARG A 219 -26.46 3.14 2.79
CA ARG A 219 -26.71 4.56 2.53
C ARG A 219 -27.81 5.13 3.41
N ALA A 220 -28.90 4.39 3.60
CA ALA A 220 -30.06 4.85 4.34
C ALA A 220 -29.75 4.94 5.84
N ALA A 221 -29.00 3.97 6.38
CA ALA A 221 -28.54 4.00 7.77
C ALA A 221 -27.64 5.22 8.04
N LEU A 222 -26.68 5.50 7.13
CA LEU A 222 -25.85 6.70 7.20
C LEU A 222 -26.68 7.98 7.14
N GLU A 223 -27.60 8.07 6.18
CA GLU A 223 -28.46 9.23 5.98
C GLU A 223 -29.32 9.50 7.23
N GLN A 224 -29.95 8.47 7.78
CA GLN A 224 -30.75 8.57 9.00
C GLN A 224 -29.90 9.06 10.19
N ARG A 225 -28.71 8.46 10.38
CA ARG A 225 -27.78 8.86 11.45
C ARG A 225 -27.35 10.32 11.30
N MET A 226 -27.02 10.75 10.09
CA MET A 226 -26.64 12.15 9.82
C MET A 226 -27.81 13.10 10.01
N ARG A 227 -29.01 12.81 9.51
CA ARG A 227 -30.20 13.64 9.75
C ARG A 227 -30.42 13.90 11.24
N ARG A 228 -30.25 12.88 12.09
CA ARG A 228 -30.31 13.05 13.57
C ARG A 228 -29.18 13.94 14.10
N TYR A 229 -27.95 13.80 13.59
CA TYR A 229 -26.83 14.66 13.98
C TYR A 229 -27.10 16.14 13.69
N PHE A 230 -27.74 16.44 12.56
CA PHE A 230 -28.09 17.80 12.14
C PHE A 230 -29.40 18.34 12.74
N ASP A 231 -30.20 17.51 13.42
CA ASP A 231 -31.47 17.93 14.01
C ASP A 231 -31.22 18.70 15.33
N PRO A 232 -31.67 19.97 15.43
CA PRO A 232 -31.60 20.76 16.67
C PRO A 232 -32.42 20.18 17.83
N GLN A 233 -33.43 19.36 17.56
CA GLN A 233 -34.27 18.72 18.58
C GLN A 233 -33.59 17.51 19.23
N VAL A 234 -32.53 16.97 18.60
CA VAL A 234 -31.76 15.85 19.16
C VAL A 234 -30.65 16.41 20.05
N SER A 235 -30.67 16.08 21.35
CA SER A 235 -29.67 16.56 22.30
C SER A 235 -28.26 16.03 22.01
N ASP A 236 -27.24 16.75 22.48
CA ASP A 236 -25.83 16.29 22.42
C ASP A 236 -25.61 14.96 23.12
N GLU A 237 -26.34 14.70 24.21
CA GLU A 237 -26.27 13.44 24.95
C GLU A 237 -26.84 12.27 24.15
N GLU A 238 -27.94 12.50 23.43
CA GLU A 238 -28.50 11.49 22.56
C GLU A 238 -27.56 11.17 21.38
N ILE A 239 -26.89 12.18 20.80
CA ILE A 239 -25.85 11.94 19.79
C ILE A 239 -24.69 11.15 20.37
N ARG A 240 -24.22 11.48 21.58
CA ARG A 240 -23.15 10.74 22.25
C ARG A 240 -23.50 9.27 22.44
N ARG A 241 -24.77 8.95 22.69
CA ARG A 241 -25.24 7.57 22.85
C ARG A 241 -25.24 6.79 21.52
N ILE A 242 -25.69 7.41 20.43
CA ILE A 242 -25.84 6.73 19.13
C ILE A 242 -24.56 6.73 18.28
N ALA A 243 -23.70 7.73 18.45
CA ALA A 243 -22.46 7.92 17.69
C ALA A 243 -21.42 8.64 18.58
N PRO A 244 -20.79 7.92 19.53
CA PRO A 244 -19.89 8.53 20.52
C PRO A 244 -18.75 9.35 19.91
N SER A 245 -18.18 8.88 18.80
CA SER A 245 -17.08 9.53 18.08
C SER A 245 -17.41 10.93 17.56
N LEU A 246 -18.69 11.25 17.33
CA LEU A 246 -19.13 12.59 16.94
C LEU A 246 -19.15 13.60 18.10
N MET A 247 -19.07 13.12 19.34
CA MET A 247 -19.10 13.93 20.56
C MET A 247 -17.83 13.83 21.41
N GLU A 248 -16.79 13.17 20.88
CA GLU A 248 -15.47 13.06 21.49
C GLU A 248 -14.55 14.21 21.04
N LYS A 249 -14.02 14.97 22.00
CA LYS A 249 -13.14 16.10 21.72
C LYS A 249 -11.73 15.62 21.39
N THR A 250 -11.12 16.18 20.36
CA THR A 250 -9.71 15.95 20.00
C THR A 250 -8.98 17.28 19.80
N SER A 251 -7.67 17.26 19.59
CA SER A 251 -6.88 18.48 19.35
C SER A 251 -7.35 19.28 18.13
N GLY A 252 -7.90 18.61 17.12
CA GLY A 252 -8.36 19.22 15.87
C GLY A 252 -9.88 19.36 15.72
N PHE A 253 -10.67 18.91 16.70
CA PHE A 253 -12.13 18.86 16.59
C PHE A 253 -12.80 19.17 17.92
N ASP A 254 -13.63 20.22 17.89
CA ASP A 254 -14.56 20.53 18.97
C ASP A 254 -15.98 20.10 18.54
N PRO A 255 -16.57 19.09 19.20
CA PRO A 255 -17.84 18.51 18.76
C PRO A 255 -19.01 19.49 18.85
N LYS A 256 -19.06 20.31 19.90
CA LYS A 256 -20.18 21.24 20.12
C LYS A 256 -20.15 22.39 19.14
N LEU A 257 -18.97 22.99 18.95
CA LEU A 257 -18.78 24.07 17.97
C LEU A 257 -19.09 23.58 16.56
N THR A 258 -18.55 22.40 16.19
CA THR A 258 -18.77 21.81 14.87
C THR A 258 -20.24 21.52 14.63
N ARG A 259 -20.90 20.83 15.57
CA ARG A 259 -22.32 20.48 15.45
C ARG A 259 -23.21 21.72 15.38
N SER A 260 -22.96 22.75 16.19
CA SER A 260 -23.76 23.98 16.17
C SER A 260 -23.67 24.71 14.82
N ALA A 261 -22.46 24.82 14.24
CA ALA A 261 -22.29 25.40 12.91
C ALA A 261 -23.03 24.58 11.83
N LEU A 262 -22.93 23.27 11.94
CA LEU A 262 -23.53 22.31 11.02
C LEU A 262 -25.07 22.27 11.07
N GLN A 263 -25.66 22.38 12.26
CA GLN A 263 -27.11 22.52 12.47
C GLN A 263 -27.65 23.78 11.82
N LYS A 264 -26.94 24.93 11.95
CA LYS A 264 -27.32 26.19 11.28
C LYS A 264 -27.32 26.06 9.76
N ARG A 265 -26.37 25.29 9.21
CA ARG A 265 -26.21 25.09 7.75
C ARG A 265 -27.18 24.03 7.18
N GLY A 266 -27.68 23.10 8.01
CA GLY A 266 -28.74 22.14 7.66
C GLY A 266 -28.32 20.98 6.74
N PHE A 267 -28.66 19.73 7.08
CA PHE A 267 -28.22 18.51 6.37
C PHE A 267 -28.30 18.59 4.83
N ARG A 268 -27.25 18.11 4.15
CA ARG A 268 -27.15 18.07 2.67
C ARG A 268 -27.04 16.62 2.21
N SER A 269 -28.03 16.13 1.48
CA SER A 269 -28.05 14.74 0.99
C SER A 269 -27.00 14.48 -0.10
N GLU A 270 -26.63 15.50 -0.86
CA GLU A 270 -25.60 15.48 -1.90
C GLU A 270 -24.19 15.25 -1.36
N ASN A 271 -23.98 15.46 -0.05
CA ASN A 271 -22.73 15.15 0.63
C ASN A 271 -22.58 13.65 0.92
N ILE A 272 -23.61 12.83 0.70
CA ILE A 272 -23.50 11.37 0.78
C ILE A 272 -22.96 10.84 -0.53
N VAL A 273 -21.68 10.45 -0.53
CA VAL A 273 -20.93 10.06 -1.72
C VAL A 273 -20.34 8.67 -1.59
N ARG A 274 -20.04 8.04 -2.74
CA ARG A 274 -19.29 6.77 -2.77
C ARG A 274 -17.86 7.03 -2.30
N TYR A 275 -17.36 6.10 -1.50
CA TYR A 275 -16.08 6.19 -0.82
C TYR A 275 -15.39 4.83 -0.85
N ALA A 276 -14.28 4.73 -1.56
CA ALA A 276 -13.39 3.58 -1.51
C ALA A 276 -12.76 3.55 -0.11
N TYR A 277 -13.38 2.80 0.80
CA TYR A 277 -12.94 2.69 2.18
C TYR A 277 -11.68 1.83 2.25
N ARG A 278 -11.69 0.68 1.58
CA ARG A 278 -10.54 -0.18 1.35
C ARG A 278 -10.58 -0.67 -0.10
N PRO A 279 -9.49 -1.21 -0.66
CA PRO A 279 -9.55 -1.81 -1.99
C PRO A 279 -10.64 -2.88 -2.05
N PHE A 280 -11.50 -2.83 -3.06
CA PHE A 280 -12.71 -3.67 -3.22
C PHE A 280 -13.80 -3.52 -2.12
N ASP A 281 -13.73 -2.51 -1.26
CA ASP A 281 -14.79 -2.22 -0.27
C ASP A 281 -15.21 -0.75 -0.40
N VAL A 282 -16.13 -0.50 -1.33
CA VAL A 282 -16.71 0.83 -1.58
C VAL A 282 -17.96 1.00 -0.74
N ARG A 283 -17.97 2.03 0.09
CA ARG A 283 -19.00 2.36 1.09
C ARG A 283 -19.57 3.75 0.82
N TRP A 284 -20.47 4.19 1.68
CA TRP A 284 -20.99 5.56 1.69
C TRP A 284 -20.27 6.39 2.74
N LEU A 285 -19.89 7.60 2.38
CA LEU A 285 -19.31 8.60 3.28
C LEU A 285 -20.23 9.82 3.31
N TYR A 286 -20.47 10.38 4.50
CA TYR A 286 -20.97 11.75 4.61
C TYR A 286 -19.78 12.71 4.54
N TRP A 287 -19.54 13.27 3.35
CA TRP A 287 -18.41 14.13 3.08
C TRP A 287 -18.74 15.60 3.38
N GLU A 288 -18.08 16.18 4.38
CA GLU A 288 -18.36 17.54 4.85
C GLU A 288 -17.15 18.46 4.58
N PRO A 289 -17.28 19.47 3.70
CA PRO A 289 -16.14 20.27 3.23
C PRO A 289 -15.80 21.51 4.07
N GLU A 290 -16.68 21.98 4.95
CA GLU A 290 -16.59 23.31 5.57
C GLU A 290 -15.98 23.26 6.98
N THR A 291 -16.12 22.14 7.69
CA THR A 291 -15.76 22.01 9.11
C THR A 291 -14.74 20.90 9.37
N LYS A 292 -14.49 20.61 10.66
CA LYS A 292 -13.60 19.54 11.14
C LYS A 292 -14.34 18.23 11.46
N LEU A 293 -15.57 18.08 10.96
CA LEU A 293 -16.29 16.80 11.04
C LEU A 293 -15.46 15.66 10.42
N LEU A 294 -14.77 15.95 9.31
CA LEU A 294 -13.65 15.16 8.80
C LEU A 294 -12.32 15.74 9.31
N ASP A 295 -11.40 14.88 9.75
CA ASP A 295 -10.05 15.32 10.15
C ASP A 295 -9.27 15.95 8.97
N ARG A 296 -9.37 15.34 7.79
CA ARG A 296 -8.88 15.89 6.51
C ARG A 296 -9.93 15.66 5.43
N ASN A 297 -10.72 16.70 5.13
CA ASN A 297 -11.80 16.67 4.14
C ASN A 297 -11.32 16.63 2.68
N ARG A 298 -10.16 17.23 2.38
CA ARG A 298 -9.59 17.31 1.02
C ARG A 298 -10.56 17.97 0.04
N SER A 299 -11.04 19.17 0.38
CA SER A 299 -11.96 19.95 -0.46
C SER A 299 -11.43 20.23 -1.87
N GLU A 300 -10.10 20.21 -2.05
CA GLU A 300 -9.43 20.27 -3.35
C GLU A 300 -9.64 19.03 -4.23
N TYR A 301 -9.91 17.87 -3.65
CA TYR A 301 -10.11 16.61 -4.37
C TYR A 301 -11.52 16.55 -5.01
N PHE A 302 -12.53 16.99 -4.27
CA PHE A 302 -13.93 16.80 -4.63
C PHE A 302 -14.37 17.36 -6.00
N PRO A 303 -13.93 18.56 -6.46
CA PRO A 303 -14.33 19.11 -7.76
C PRO A 303 -13.95 18.23 -8.95
N HIS A 304 -13.04 17.28 -8.75
CA HIS A 304 -12.57 16.35 -9.76
C HIS A 304 -13.36 15.04 -9.83
N LEU A 305 -14.39 14.87 -8.98
CA LEU A 305 -15.32 13.75 -9.01
C LEU A 305 -16.40 14.00 -10.08
N PHE A 306 -16.17 13.50 -11.29
CA PHE A 306 -17.16 13.51 -12.36
C PHE A 306 -17.14 12.20 -13.12
N ALA A 307 -18.23 11.91 -13.82
CA ALA A 307 -18.54 10.58 -14.32
C ALA A 307 -17.54 10.00 -15.32
N GLN A 308 -16.64 10.79 -15.92
CA GLN A 308 -15.59 10.31 -16.84
C GLN A 308 -14.22 10.16 -16.15
N ASN A 309 -14.01 10.72 -14.96
CA ASN A 309 -12.69 10.71 -14.31
C ASN A 309 -12.39 9.37 -13.63
N ILE A 310 -11.11 9.04 -13.57
CA ILE A 310 -10.59 7.84 -12.92
C ILE A 310 -9.28 8.19 -12.21
N TRP A 311 -8.98 7.45 -11.15
CA TRP A 311 -7.89 7.75 -10.24
C TRP A 311 -7.01 6.54 -10.04
N LEU A 312 -5.70 6.74 -10.08
CA LEU A 312 -4.70 5.77 -9.68
C LEU A 312 -4.23 6.11 -8.27
N GLU A 313 -4.48 5.22 -7.31
CA GLU A 313 -3.82 5.26 -6.01
C GLU A 313 -2.38 4.79 -6.15
N ALA A 314 -1.46 5.54 -5.56
CA ALA A 314 -0.08 5.14 -5.39
C ALA A 314 0.49 5.76 -4.12
N ARG A 315 1.64 5.25 -3.67
CA ARG A 315 2.34 5.74 -2.49
C ARG A 315 3.80 6.00 -2.81
N GLN A 316 4.31 7.11 -2.28
CA GLN A 316 5.75 7.40 -2.34
C GLN A 316 6.56 6.43 -1.48
N ARG A 317 6.00 6.08 -0.32
CA ARG A 317 6.69 5.28 0.68
C ARG A 317 5.85 4.09 1.06
N GLN A 318 6.48 2.92 1.05
CA GLN A 318 5.86 1.66 1.41
C GLN A 318 6.18 1.34 2.87
N PRO A 319 5.18 1.11 3.74
CA PRO A 319 5.42 0.75 5.13
C PRO A 319 5.91 -0.70 5.30
N MET A 320 5.68 -1.55 4.28
CA MET A 320 6.02 -2.97 4.28
C MET A 320 7.06 -3.29 3.19
N ASP A 321 7.67 -4.46 3.27
CA ASP A 321 8.66 -4.90 2.28
C ASP A 321 8.06 -5.14 0.88
N GLN A 322 6.80 -5.53 0.79
CA GLN A 322 6.14 -5.72 -0.51
C GLN A 322 5.61 -4.38 -1.04
N PHE A 323 5.93 -4.09 -2.31
CA PHE A 323 5.39 -2.92 -3.01
C PHE A 323 3.88 -3.05 -3.23
N ASP A 324 3.15 -2.01 -2.86
CA ASP A 324 1.72 -1.88 -3.14
C ASP A 324 1.53 -1.39 -4.59
N ARG A 325 0.90 -2.22 -5.40
CA ARG A 325 0.75 -2.04 -6.86
C ARG A 325 -0.23 -0.92 -7.25
N GLY A 326 -0.85 -0.27 -6.27
CA GLY A 326 -1.86 0.76 -6.47
C GLY A 326 -3.26 0.19 -6.68
N PHE A 327 -4.25 1.07 -6.58
CA PHE A 327 -5.67 0.73 -6.81
C PHE A 327 -6.29 1.76 -7.75
N VAL A 328 -7.20 1.32 -8.62
CA VAL A 328 -7.90 2.21 -9.52
C VAL A 328 -9.33 2.42 -9.02
N THR A 329 -9.76 3.67 -8.89
CA THR A 329 -11.09 4.03 -8.37
C THR A 329 -11.70 5.20 -9.12
N ARG A 330 -13.03 5.30 -9.04
CA ARG A 330 -13.82 6.46 -9.50
C ARG A 330 -14.41 7.27 -8.33
N ALA A 331 -14.25 6.76 -7.11
CA ALA A 331 -14.76 7.33 -5.87
C ALA A 331 -13.65 8.05 -5.09
N LEU A 332 -14.04 8.89 -4.12
CA LEU A 332 -13.09 9.35 -3.09
C LEU A 332 -12.46 8.15 -2.39
N GLY A 333 -11.17 8.22 -2.10
CA GLY A 333 -10.47 7.15 -1.40
C GLY A 333 -10.03 7.55 0.00
N ASP A 334 -10.02 6.57 0.89
CA ASP A 334 -9.32 6.64 2.18
C ASP A 334 -7.80 6.56 1.98
N ASN A 335 -7.04 6.80 3.04
CA ASN A 335 -5.68 6.29 3.15
C ASN A 335 -5.75 4.77 3.35
N PHE A 336 -5.41 4.02 2.31
CA PHE A 336 -5.43 2.56 2.39
C PHE A 336 -4.29 2.07 3.29
N GLY A 337 -4.60 1.12 4.18
CA GLY A 337 -3.55 0.43 4.92
C GLY A 337 -2.88 1.28 6.00
N ASN A 338 -1.58 1.04 6.13
CA ASN A 338 -0.70 1.77 7.04
C ASN A 338 0.09 2.90 6.31
N GLY A 339 -0.27 3.19 5.05
CA GLY A 339 0.41 4.16 4.20
C GLY A 339 -0.40 5.44 4.01
N LEU A 340 0.26 6.48 3.49
CA LEU A 340 -0.41 7.69 3.00
C LEU A 340 -0.65 7.51 1.50
N SER A 341 -1.92 7.30 1.13
CA SER A 341 -2.35 7.13 -0.25
C SER A 341 -2.43 8.48 -0.95
N SER A 342 -1.93 8.54 -2.19
CA SER A 342 -2.15 9.65 -3.12
C SER A 342 -2.90 9.16 -4.35
N PHE A 343 -3.91 9.91 -4.75
CA PHE A 343 -4.78 9.62 -5.88
C PHE A 343 -4.42 10.54 -7.05
N PHE A 344 -3.88 9.97 -8.12
CA PHE A 344 -3.53 10.65 -9.36
C PHE A 344 -4.72 10.59 -10.33
N PRO A 345 -5.37 11.72 -10.65
CA PRO A 345 -6.45 11.72 -11.63
C PRO A 345 -5.91 11.54 -13.03
N LEU A 346 -6.73 10.98 -13.91
CA LEU A 346 -6.55 11.10 -15.35
C LEU A 346 -6.83 12.54 -15.83
N TYR A 347 -7.87 13.19 -15.30
CA TYR A 347 -8.29 14.53 -15.71
C TYR A 347 -8.40 15.50 -14.52
N LEU A 348 -8.02 16.76 -14.76
CA LEU A 348 -8.16 17.89 -13.85
C LEU A 348 -9.26 18.82 -14.36
N LYS A 349 -10.19 19.16 -13.47
CA LYS A 349 -11.25 20.12 -13.77
C LYS A 349 -10.65 21.53 -13.80
N LYS A 350 -10.97 22.32 -14.82
CA LYS A 350 -10.59 23.74 -14.89
C LYS A 350 -11.45 24.51 -13.89
N LEU A 351 -10.88 24.81 -12.74
CA LEU A 351 -11.54 25.64 -11.73
C LEU A 351 -11.43 27.09 -12.18
N ASN A 352 -12.48 27.63 -12.83
CA ASN A 352 -12.55 29.03 -13.19
C ASN A 352 -12.49 29.87 -11.90
N LYS A 353 -11.31 30.43 -11.60
CA LYS A 353 -11.16 31.50 -10.62
C LYS A 353 -11.59 32.81 -11.29
N GLN A 354 -12.90 33.03 -11.42
CA GLN A 354 -13.63 34.30 -11.59
C GLN A 354 -14.87 34.14 -12.46
N ASN A 355 -15.98 34.72 -11.99
CA ASN A 355 -17.20 34.98 -12.76
C ASN A 355 -16.92 35.97 -13.90
N SER A 356 -16.33 35.53 -15.01
CA SER A 356 -16.44 36.29 -16.27
C SER A 356 -17.77 35.95 -16.94
N LEU A 357 -18.72 36.87 -16.78
CA LEU A 357 -20.06 36.87 -17.38
C LEU A 357 -20.07 37.14 -18.90
N LEU A 358 -18.93 37.04 -19.58
CA LEU A 358 -18.79 37.32 -21.00
C LEU A 358 -17.73 36.39 -21.58
N GLU A 359 -18.15 35.32 -22.25
CA GLU A 359 -17.53 34.83 -23.49
C GLU A 359 -18.38 33.72 -24.13
N GLY A 360 -18.62 33.90 -25.42
CA GLY A 360 -19.55 33.11 -26.22
C GLY A 360 -18.99 31.75 -26.66
N THR A 361 -19.92 30.80 -26.76
CA THR A 361 -20.05 29.80 -27.83
C THR A 361 -18.79 29.18 -28.43
N GLU A 362 -18.00 28.47 -27.62
CA GLU A 362 -17.49 27.12 -27.90
C GLU A 362 -17.33 26.43 -26.53
N ARG A 363 -18.09 25.35 -26.26
CA ARG A 363 -17.96 24.58 -25.00
C ARG A 363 -16.65 23.81 -25.01
N LEU A 364 -15.55 24.49 -24.72
CA LEU A 364 -14.27 23.84 -24.40
C LEU A 364 -14.51 22.83 -23.26
N PRO A 365 -13.86 21.66 -23.28
CA PRO A 365 -14.01 20.70 -22.20
C PRO A 365 -13.65 21.36 -20.86
N GLU A 366 -14.53 21.21 -19.87
CA GLU A 366 -14.38 21.75 -18.50
C GLU A 366 -13.20 21.12 -17.73
N TYR A 367 -12.43 20.24 -18.37
CA TYR A 367 -11.30 19.52 -17.79
C TYR A 367 -10.14 19.37 -18.80
N ALA A 368 -8.95 19.10 -18.29
CA ALA A 368 -7.73 18.86 -19.05
C ALA A 368 -7.02 17.60 -18.52
N PRO A 369 -6.24 16.87 -19.34
CA PRO A 369 -5.40 15.78 -18.87
C PRO A 369 -4.43 16.20 -17.76
N ASN A 370 -4.23 15.33 -16.77
CA ASN A 370 -3.18 15.49 -15.76
C ASN A 370 -1.83 15.01 -16.30
N LEU A 371 -1.26 15.74 -17.23
CA LEU A 371 0.02 15.40 -17.87
C LEU A 371 1.05 16.48 -17.63
N SER A 372 2.30 16.08 -17.43
CA SER A 372 3.43 17.01 -17.54
C SER A 372 3.69 17.39 -19.00
N ASN A 373 4.50 18.42 -19.21
CA ASN A 373 4.93 18.80 -20.56
C ASN A 373 5.69 17.66 -21.25
N ALA A 374 6.59 16.97 -20.54
CA ALA A 374 7.35 15.85 -21.08
C ALA A 374 6.44 14.66 -21.48
N ALA A 375 5.43 14.35 -20.66
CA ALA A 375 4.45 13.31 -20.98
C ALA A 375 3.57 13.70 -22.18
N THR A 376 3.22 14.98 -22.29
CA THR A 376 2.46 15.53 -23.43
C THR A 376 3.28 15.42 -24.72
N ASP A 377 4.56 15.82 -24.69
CA ASP A 377 5.46 15.73 -25.85
C ASP A 377 5.70 14.27 -26.28
N TYR A 378 5.86 13.36 -25.32
CA TYR A 378 5.98 11.93 -25.59
C TYR A 378 4.75 11.38 -26.32
N LEU A 379 3.56 11.69 -25.82
CA LEU A 379 2.30 11.26 -26.42
C LEU A 379 2.07 11.86 -27.81
N ALA A 380 2.43 13.13 -28.00
CA ALA A 380 2.32 13.81 -29.30
C ALA A 380 3.20 13.14 -30.37
N ARG A 381 4.42 12.71 -30.03
CA ARG A 381 5.31 11.99 -30.96
C ARG A 381 4.74 10.64 -31.40
N LEU A 382 3.93 10.01 -30.56
CA LEU A 382 3.34 8.70 -30.82
C LEU A 382 1.89 8.77 -31.30
N ASP A 383 1.33 9.96 -31.54
CA ASP A 383 -0.09 10.14 -31.89
C ASP A 383 -1.02 9.36 -30.94
N ALA A 384 -0.82 9.60 -29.64
CA ALA A 384 -1.54 8.94 -28.55
C ALA A 384 -2.12 9.97 -27.56
N ASP A 385 -3.10 9.55 -26.77
CA ASP A 385 -3.82 10.40 -25.83
C ASP A 385 -3.51 10.08 -24.36
N ALA A 386 -4.00 10.93 -23.45
CA ALA A 386 -3.76 10.78 -22.03
C ALA A 386 -4.31 9.46 -21.42
N PRO A 387 -5.53 9.00 -21.77
CA PRO A 387 -6.01 7.68 -21.37
C PRO A 387 -5.04 6.55 -21.70
N ILE A 388 -4.39 6.57 -22.86
CA ILE A 388 -3.41 5.55 -23.25
C ILE A 388 -2.24 5.51 -22.25
N LEU A 389 -1.61 6.66 -21.94
CA LEU A 389 -0.51 6.69 -20.96
C LEU A 389 -0.97 6.27 -19.57
N PHE A 390 -2.13 6.75 -19.12
CA PHE A 390 -2.66 6.43 -17.80
C PHE A 390 -2.85 4.92 -17.62
N HIS A 391 -3.45 4.25 -18.61
CA HIS A 391 -3.64 2.80 -18.53
C HIS A 391 -2.33 2.04 -18.72
N HIS A 392 -1.38 2.53 -19.52
CA HIS A 392 -0.04 1.95 -19.57
C HIS A 392 0.64 1.95 -18.19
N ILE A 393 0.56 3.06 -17.44
CA ILE A 393 1.05 3.15 -16.06
C ILE A 393 0.40 2.06 -15.19
N VAL A 394 -0.93 1.91 -15.26
CA VAL A 394 -1.66 0.86 -14.53
C VAL A 394 -1.14 -0.53 -14.88
N ALA A 395 -0.90 -0.83 -16.17
CA ALA A 395 -0.40 -2.12 -16.61
C ALA A 395 1.00 -2.44 -16.02
N ILE A 396 1.93 -1.48 -16.08
CA ILE A 396 3.29 -1.65 -15.54
C ILE A 396 3.25 -1.90 -14.03
N LEU A 397 2.53 -1.08 -13.27
CA LEU A 397 2.49 -1.19 -11.81
C LEU A 397 1.92 -2.54 -11.35
N HIS A 398 1.02 -3.12 -12.13
CA HIS A 398 0.38 -4.40 -11.83
C HIS A 398 1.18 -5.62 -12.30
N ALA A 399 2.22 -5.47 -13.13
CA ALA A 399 3.07 -6.57 -13.59
C ALA A 399 3.92 -7.14 -12.43
N PRO A 400 3.81 -8.45 -12.09
CA PRO A 400 4.67 -9.08 -11.10
C PRO A 400 6.17 -8.93 -11.37
N ALA A 401 6.62 -9.13 -12.60
CA ALA A 401 8.02 -9.03 -12.99
C ALA A 401 8.58 -7.62 -12.72
N TYR A 402 7.85 -6.55 -13.07
CA TYR A 402 8.25 -5.18 -12.75
C TYR A 402 8.49 -4.97 -11.25
N ARG A 403 7.60 -5.51 -10.41
CA ARG A 403 7.70 -5.38 -8.95
C ARG A 403 8.86 -6.20 -8.38
N THR A 404 9.12 -7.38 -8.93
CA THR A 404 10.23 -8.25 -8.49
C THR A 404 11.58 -7.67 -8.92
N ASP A 405 11.69 -7.20 -10.17
CA ASP A 405 12.94 -6.68 -10.74
C ASP A 405 13.36 -5.35 -10.10
N ASN A 406 12.40 -4.58 -9.58
CA ASN A 406 12.62 -3.26 -8.99
C ASN A 406 12.27 -3.17 -7.50
N ALA A 407 12.11 -4.31 -6.82
CA ALA A 407 11.66 -4.39 -5.43
C ALA A 407 12.48 -3.54 -4.44
N GLY A 408 13.79 -3.37 -4.70
CA GLY A 408 14.64 -2.49 -3.91
C GLY A 408 14.26 -1.02 -4.09
N ALA A 409 14.23 -0.55 -5.32
CA ALA A 409 13.99 0.86 -5.63
C ALA A 409 12.56 1.32 -5.30
N LEU A 410 11.57 0.44 -5.50
CA LEU A 410 10.15 0.71 -5.24
C LEU A 410 9.82 1.00 -3.76
N LYS A 411 10.73 0.70 -2.84
CA LYS A 411 10.60 1.04 -1.41
C LYS A 411 11.07 2.45 -1.09
N GLN A 412 11.93 3.01 -1.95
CA GLN A 412 12.70 4.22 -1.65
C GLN A 412 11.97 5.49 -2.11
N ASP A 413 11.22 5.43 -3.21
CA ASP A 413 10.50 6.58 -3.76
C ASP A 413 9.32 6.13 -4.63
N TRP A 414 8.67 7.09 -5.29
CA TRP A 414 7.65 6.82 -6.31
C TRP A 414 8.12 5.80 -7.36
N PRO A 415 7.20 4.98 -7.90
CA PRO A 415 7.54 4.07 -8.99
C PRO A 415 7.96 4.85 -10.23
N ARG A 416 8.94 4.30 -10.96
CA ARG A 416 9.38 4.83 -12.26
C ARG A 416 8.83 3.96 -13.39
N ILE A 417 8.33 4.59 -14.45
CA ILE A 417 7.55 3.91 -15.49
C ILE A 417 8.35 3.87 -16.81
N PRO A 418 8.70 2.69 -17.34
CA PRO A 418 9.36 2.58 -18.64
C PRO A 418 8.41 3.04 -19.74
N LEU A 419 8.86 3.95 -20.61
CA LEU A 419 8.06 4.46 -21.71
C LEU A 419 8.45 3.77 -23.04
N PRO A 420 7.57 2.95 -23.63
CA PRO A 420 7.88 2.27 -24.89
C PRO A 420 8.06 3.26 -26.04
N ALA A 421 8.96 2.94 -26.98
CA ALA A 421 9.31 3.80 -28.10
C ALA A 421 8.30 3.82 -29.26
N THR A 422 7.36 2.88 -29.27
CA THR A 422 6.39 2.72 -30.37
C THR A 422 4.96 2.84 -29.86
N ARG A 423 4.09 3.39 -30.72
CA ARG A 423 2.67 3.56 -30.46
C ARG A 423 1.97 2.23 -30.25
N GLU A 424 2.32 1.23 -31.05
CA GLU A 424 1.75 -0.12 -31.00
C GLU A 424 1.99 -0.77 -29.64
N ARG A 425 3.23 -0.66 -29.12
CA ARG A 425 3.58 -1.18 -27.80
C ARG A 425 2.84 -0.45 -26.69
N LEU A 426 2.78 0.88 -26.78
CA LEU A 426 2.05 1.70 -25.81
C LEU A 426 0.56 1.32 -25.76
N LEU A 427 -0.08 1.15 -26.92
CA LEU A 427 -1.48 0.75 -27.04
C LEU A 427 -1.75 -0.64 -26.48
N ALA A 428 -0.89 -1.63 -26.79
CA ALA A 428 -1.00 -2.98 -26.25
C ALA A 428 -0.91 -2.98 -24.73
N SER A 429 0.02 -2.18 -24.18
CA SER A 429 0.17 -1.98 -22.75
C SER A 429 -1.06 -1.32 -22.12
N ALA A 430 -1.57 -0.26 -22.75
CA ALA A 430 -2.75 0.47 -22.29
C ALA A 430 -4.02 -0.41 -22.31
N GLU A 431 -4.14 -1.35 -23.24
CA GLU A 431 -5.26 -2.29 -23.26
C GLU A 431 -5.27 -3.20 -22.03
N LEU A 432 -4.11 -3.76 -21.66
CA LEU A 432 -3.99 -4.53 -20.42
C LEU A 432 -4.33 -3.68 -19.19
N GLY A 433 -3.89 -2.43 -19.18
CA GLY A 433 -4.21 -1.46 -18.13
C GLY A 433 -5.70 -1.13 -18.02
N ARG A 434 -6.41 -1.00 -19.15
CA ARG A 434 -7.87 -0.81 -19.19
C ARG A 434 -8.59 -2.01 -18.58
N GLN A 435 -8.16 -3.23 -18.90
CA GLN A 435 -8.73 -4.44 -18.32
C GLN A 435 -8.52 -4.50 -16.81
N ILE A 436 -7.32 -4.16 -16.32
CA ILE A 436 -7.05 -4.05 -14.88
C ILE A 436 -7.96 -3.01 -14.23
N ALA A 437 -8.02 -1.79 -14.79
CA ALA A 437 -8.84 -0.71 -14.25
C ALA A 437 -10.33 -1.13 -14.13
N ALA A 438 -10.86 -1.80 -15.16
CA ALA A 438 -12.23 -2.31 -15.16
C ALA A 438 -12.44 -3.44 -14.13
N LEU A 439 -11.44 -4.29 -13.92
CA LEU A 439 -11.50 -5.36 -12.92
C LEU A 439 -11.45 -4.84 -11.48
N LEU A 440 -10.69 -3.77 -11.22
CA LEU A 440 -10.58 -3.12 -9.91
C LEU A 440 -11.81 -2.27 -9.55
N ASP A 441 -12.54 -1.77 -10.55
CA ASP A 441 -13.79 -1.04 -10.33
C ASP A 441 -14.93 -1.99 -9.95
N THR A 442 -15.24 -2.08 -8.65
CA THR A 442 -16.34 -2.90 -8.13
C THR A 442 -17.72 -2.34 -8.45
N GLU A 443 -17.82 -1.04 -8.76
CA GLU A 443 -19.10 -0.35 -8.96
C GLU A 443 -19.69 -0.57 -10.36
N THR A 444 -18.84 -0.93 -11.33
CA THR A 444 -19.25 -1.13 -12.72
C THR A 444 -19.36 -2.62 -13.03
N PRO A 445 -20.56 -3.15 -13.35
CA PRO A 445 -20.72 -4.53 -13.80
C PRO A 445 -19.88 -4.81 -15.04
N LEU A 446 -19.27 -6.00 -15.10
CA LEU A 446 -18.32 -6.37 -16.12
C LEU A 446 -18.79 -7.64 -16.86
N PRO A 447 -19.12 -7.54 -18.17
CA PRO A 447 -19.56 -8.68 -18.97
C PRO A 447 -18.58 -9.86 -18.90
N GLY A 448 -19.10 -11.06 -18.68
CA GLY A 448 -18.28 -12.28 -18.57
C GLY A 448 -17.54 -12.44 -17.24
N VAL A 449 -17.66 -11.49 -16.30
CA VAL A 449 -17.06 -11.59 -14.97
C VAL A 449 -18.13 -11.47 -13.87
N THR A 450 -18.83 -10.34 -13.85
CA THR A 450 -19.89 -10.04 -12.87
C THR A 450 -21.26 -9.83 -13.50
N GLN A 451 -21.32 -9.58 -14.82
CA GLN A 451 -22.56 -9.42 -15.59
C GLN A 451 -22.70 -10.48 -16.66
N GLY A 452 -23.92 -11.02 -16.81
CA GLY A 452 -24.23 -12.05 -17.81
C GLY A 452 -23.62 -13.41 -17.46
N LYS A 453 -23.42 -14.25 -18.48
CA LYS A 453 -22.79 -15.57 -18.30
C LYS A 453 -21.29 -15.39 -18.03
N PRO A 454 -20.76 -15.82 -16.87
CA PRO A 454 -19.34 -15.71 -16.59
C PRO A 454 -18.52 -16.56 -17.58
N ARG A 455 -17.31 -16.11 -17.89
CA ARG A 455 -16.35 -16.90 -18.67
C ARG A 455 -16.15 -18.28 -18.02
N PRO A 456 -15.97 -19.35 -18.80
CA PRO A 456 -15.91 -20.72 -18.28
C PRO A 456 -14.95 -20.91 -17.09
N GLU A 457 -13.77 -20.28 -17.17
CA GLU A 457 -12.73 -20.34 -16.13
C GLU A 457 -13.09 -19.61 -14.83
N LEU A 458 -14.07 -18.71 -14.84
CA LEU A 458 -14.54 -17.96 -13.67
C LEU A 458 -15.86 -18.49 -13.10
N ALA A 459 -16.59 -19.30 -13.88
CA ALA A 459 -17.97 -19.68 -13.59
C ALA A 459 -18.12 -20.37 -12.24
N ASN A 460 -17.17 -21.25 -11.91
CA ASN A 460 -17.22 -22.07 -10.69
C ASN A 460 -16.53 -21.43 -9.47
N ILE A 461 -16.04 -20.19 -9.58
CA ILE A 461 -15.33 -19.52 -8.49
C ILE A 461 -16.30 -18.95 -7.48
N ALA A 462 -16.06 -19.24 -6.20
CA ALA A 462 -16.79 -18.70 -5.05
C ALA A 462 -18.32 -18.91 -5.12
N LEU A 463 -18.76 -20.12 -5.48
CA LEU A 463 -20.21 -20.40 -5.57
C LEU A 463 -20.84 -20.51 -4.18
N LEU A 464 -21.78 -19.62 -3.87
CA LEU A 464 -22.55 -19.68 -2.64
C LEU A 464 -23.39 -20.97 -2.60
N THR A 465 -23.12 -21.82 -1.62
CA THR A 465 -23.74 -23.13 -1.46
C THR A 465 -24.29 -23.30 -0.05
N VAL A 466 -25.58 -23.64 0.04
CA VAL A 466 -26.26 -24.00 1.29
C VAL A 466 -26.18 -25.51 1.48
N VAL A 467 -26.03 -25.97 2.73
CA VAL A 467 -26.11 -27.39 3.10
C VAL A 467 -27.44 -27.98 2.63
N ASP A 468 -27.39 -29.22 2.14
CA ASP A 468 -28.54 -29.97 1.60
C ASP A 468 -29.28 -29.30 0.43
N PHE A 469 -28.67 -28.29 -0.21
CA PHE A 469 -29.26 -27.54 -1.33
C PHE A 469 -30.61 -26.88 -0.99
N ALA A 470 -30.84 -26.56 0.28
CA ALA A 470 -32.04 -25.86 0.73
C ALA A 470 -32.13 -24.44 0.13
N PRO A 471 -33.34 -23.87 -0.01
CA PRO A 471 -33.50 -22.47 -0.41
C PRO A 471 -32.74 -21.51 0.50
N LEU A 472 -32.12 -20.47 -0.08
CA LEU A 472 -31.37 -19.48 0.67
C LEU A 472 -32.31 -18.67 1.58
N THR A 473 -31.93 -18.48 2.84
CA THR A 473 -32.68 -17.71 3.85
C THR A 473 -31.74 -16.74 4.56
N PRO A 474 -32.26 -15.71 5.26
CA PRO A 474 -31.42 -14.80 6.04
C PRO A 474 -30.56 -15.50 7.11
N GLU A 475 -31.02 -16.62 7.67
CA GLU A 475 -30.23 -17.42 8.63
C GLU A 475 -28.96 -18.00 7.98
N HIS A 476 -29.07 -18.47 6.72
CA HIS A 476 -27.91 -18.94 5.97
C HIS A 476 -26.88 -17.82 5.69
N LEU A 477 -27.31 -16.56 5.68
CA LEU A 477 -26.47 -15.39 5.41
C LEU A 477 -25.91 -14.71 6.67
N LYS A 478 -26.14 -15.28 7.86
CA LYS A 478 -25.46 -14.81 9.08
C LYS A 478 -23.98 -15.18 9.02
N LEU A 479 -23.11 -14.18 9.00
CA LEU A 479 -21.67 -14.40 9.05
C LEU A 479 -21.24 -14.60 10.51
N THR A 480 -21.01 -15.86 10.91
CA THR A 480 -20.67 -16.25 12.29
C THR A 480 -19.44 -17.17 12.36
N ALA A 481 -18.68 -17.27 11.28
CA ALA A 481 -17.48 -18.10 11.19
C ALA A 481 -16.25 -17.48 11.87
N GLY A 482 -16.35 -16.30 12.49
CA GLY A 482 -15.25 -15.67 13.25
C GLY A 482 -14.19 -15.03 12.37
N TRP A 483 -14.61 -14.36 11.29
CA TRP A 483 -13.79 -13.56 10.40
C TRP A 483 -13.39 -12.21 10.98
N GLY A 484 -14.16 -11.66 11.92
CA GLY A 484 -13.85 -10.39 12.59
C GLY A 484 -14.42 -10.27 14.01
N HIS A 485 -13.84 -9.39 14.81
CA HIS A 485 -14.34 -9.04 16.14
C HIS A 485 -14.01 -7.58 16.50
N ALA A 486 -14.72 -7.06 17.50
CA ALA A 486 -14.50 -5.70 17.99
C ALA A 486 -13.18 -5.62 18.79
N GLY A 487 -12.28 -4.75 18.35
CA GLY A 487 -11.08 -4.37 19.08
C GLY A 487 -11.29 -3.16 19.98
N LYS A 488 -10.20 -2.70 20.61
CA LYS A 488 -10.22 -1.47 21.41
C LYS A 488 -10.60 -0.26 20.54
N GLY A 489 -11.47 0.60 21.06
CA GLY A 489 -11.87 1.85 20.39
C GLY A 489 -12.70 1.66 19.12
N GLY A 490 -13.43 0.55 19.00
CA GLY A 490 -14.31 0.30 17.84
C GLY A 490 -13.60 -0.20 16.58
N VAL A 491 -12.29 -0.43 16.65
CA VAL A 491 -11.51 -0.94 15.49
C VAL A 491 -11.84 -2.40 15.24
N THR A 492 -12.23 -2.75 14.01
CA THR A 492 -12.45 -4.14 13.60
C THR A 492 -11.12 -4.89 13.45
N MET A 493 -10.96 -5.96 14.25
CA MET A 493 -9.80 -6.84 14.21
C MET A 493 -10.11 -8.09 13.37
N PRO A 494 -9.22 -8.51 12.45
CA PRO A 494 -9.42 -9.71 11.66
C PRO A 494 -9.30 -10.96 12.54
N GLY A 495 -10.24 -11.90 12.36
CA GLY A 495 -10.24 -13.21 12.98
C GLY A 495 -9.59 -14.29 12.10
N LYS A 496 -9.55 -15.52 12.62
CA LYS A 496 -9.06 -16.69 11.87
C LYS A 496 -10.04 -17.12 10.78
N GLY A 497 -11.34 -17.04 11.07
CA GLY A 497 -12.39 -17.57 10.24
C GLY A 497 -12.36 -19.10 10.12
N ARG A 498 -13.17 -19.63 9.20
CA ARG A 498 -13.21 -21.05 8.85
C ARG A 498 -13.09 -21.24 7.34
N THR A 499 -12.03 -21.94 6.93
CA THR A 499 -11.81 -22.42 5.56
C THR A 499 -11.57 -23.92 5.56
N GLU A 500 -11.88 -24.57 4.45
CA GLU A 500 -11.54 -25.98 4.21
C GLU A 500 -10.84 -26.09 2.86
N SER A 501 -9.66 -26.70 2.86
CA SER A 501 -8.84 -26.90 1.66
C SER A 501 -9.34 -28.09 0.84
N ARG A 502 -9.30 -27.96 -0.48
CA ARG A 502 -9.69 -28.99 -1.45
C ARG A 502 -8.78 -28.91 -2.68
N PRO A 503 -8.43 -30.05 -3.30
CA PRO A 503 -7.81 -30.03 -4.61
C PRO A 503 -8.69 -29.31 -5.63
N THR A 504 -8.08 -28.56 -6.55
CA THR A 504 -8.78 -27.94 -7.67
C THR A 504 -9.42 -29.03 -8.51
N VAL A 505 -10.75 -29.01 -8.61
CA VAL A 505 -11.48 -29.89 -9.53
C VAL A 505 -11.35 -29.25 -10.91
N CYS A 506 -10.36 -29.69 -11.70
CA CYS A 506 -10.19 -29.27 -13.10
C CYS A 506 -11.54 -29.36 -13.82
N SER A 507 -12.06 -28.23 -14.31
CA SER A 507 -13.03 -28.27 -15.40
C SER A 507 -12.25 -28.59 -16.68
N PRO A 508 -12.51 -29.71 -17.36
CA PRO A 508 -11.84 -30.08 -18.60
C PRO A 508 -12.46 -29.26 -19.75
N HIS A 509 -12.20 -27.97 -19.80
CA HIS A 509 -12.52 -27.16 -20.97
C HIS A 509 -11.23 -26.54 -21.49
N PRO A 510 -10.81 -26.84 -22.74
CA PRO A 510 -9.73 -26.09 -23.37
C PRO A 510 -10.16 -24.62 -23.40
N LEU A 511 -9.33 -23.77 -22.79
CA LEU A 511 -9.48 -22.33 -22.81
C LEU A 511 -9.56 -21.89 -24.28
N GLY A 512 -10.53 -21.02 -24.60
CA GLY A 512 -10.62 -20.45 -25.93
C GLY A 512 -9.31 -19.77 -26.31
N GLU A 513 -8.89 -19.93 -27.57
CA GLU A 513 -7.69 -19.30 -28.12
C GLU A 513 -7.81 -17.77 -28.00
N GLY A 514 -7.19 -17.21 -26.96
CA GLY A 514 -7.22 -15.78 -26.68
C GLY A 514 -6.27 -15.40 -25.54
N LEU A 515 -5.15 -14.78 -25.91
CA LEU A 515 -4.22 -14.03 -25.06
C LEU A 515 -3.89 -14.63 -23.67
N GLY A 516 -3.00 -15.64 -23.66
CA GLY A 516 -2.09 -15.89 -22.53
C GLY A 516 -2.66 -16.36 -21.19
N VAL A 517 -3.96 -16.66 -21.11
CA VAL A 517 -4.60 -17.14 -19.88
C VAL A 517 -4.12 -18.56 -19.57
N ARG A 518 -3.33 -18.74 -18.51
CA ARG A 518 -2.92 -20.06 -18.01
C ARG A 518 -3.69 -20.38 -16.73
N ALA A 519 -4.52 -21.42 -16.76
CA ALA A 519 -5.28 -21.88 -15.59
C ALA A 519 -4.36 -22.26 -14.40
N GLU A 520 -3.10 -22.60 -14.70
CA GLU A 520 -2.02 -22.85 -13.74
C GLU A 520 -1.82 -21.71 -12.72
N GLU A 521 -2.10 -20.45 -13.11
CA GLU A 521 -1.97 -19.27 -12.22
C GLU A 521 -2.95 -19.29 -11.04
N LEU A 522 -4.06 -20.05 -11.14
CA LEU A 522 -5.03 -20.21 -10.05
C LEU A 522 -4.65 -21.34 -9.09
N GLY A 523 -3.59 -22.09 -9.36
CA GLY A 523 -3.09 -23.15 -8.49
C GLY A 523 -3.93 -24.43 -8.50
N ASP A 524 -3.38 -25.44 -7.84
CA ASP A 524 -3.94 -26.80 -7.69
C ASP A 524 -4.79 -26.97 -6.42
N GLU A 525 -4.94 -25.90 -5.63
CA GLU A 525 -5.70 -25.88 -4.40
C GLU A 525 -6.78 -24.77 -4.37
N THR A 526 -7.97 -25.14 -3.92
CA THR A 526 -9.08 -24.23 -3.65
C THR A 526 -9.58 -24.35 -2.21
N LEU A 527 -10.34 -23.34 -1.78
CA LEU A 527 -10.88 -23.22 -0.44
C LEU A 527 -12.40 -23.11 -0.49
N ASP A 528 -13.06 -23.85 0.39
CA ASP A 528 -14.44 -23.57 0.79
C ASP A 528 -14.39 -22.57 1.95
N VAL A 529 -14.94 -21.36 1.73
CA VAL A 529 -14.95 -20.24 2.68
C VAL A 529 -16.30 -20.19 3.38
N TYR A 530 -16.34 -20.45 4.67
CA TYR A 530 -17.59 -20.59 5.42
C TYR A 530 -18.14 -19.25 5.88
N LEU A 531 -19.46 -19.06 5.73
CA LEU A 531 -20.18 -18.01 6.43
C LEU A 531 -20.53 -18.47 7.85
N ASN A 532 -21.01 -19.71 7.94
CA ASN A 532 -21.45 -20.42 9.13
C ASN A 532 -21.49 -21.93 8.80
N PRO A 533 -21.88 -22.84 9.72
CA PRO A 533 -21.97 -24.28 9.41
C PRO A 533 -22.93 -24.66 8.28
N LEU A 534 -23.90 -23.82 7.94
CA LEU A 534 -24.96 -24.08 6.96
C LEU A 534 -24.68 -23.52 5.57
N CYS A 535 -23.76 -22.56 5.43
CA CYS A 535 -23.54 -21.86 4.16
C CYS A 535 -22.06 -21.52 3.95
N ARG A 536 -21.59 -21.71 2.72
CA ARG A 536 -20.19 -21.48 2.32
C ARG A 536 -20.08 -21.06 0.86
N TRP A 537 -19.09 -20.25 0.53
CA TRP A 537 -18.63 -20.10 -0.85
C TRP A 537 -17.66 -21.22 -1.18
N LYS A 538 -17.96 -22.00 -2.20
CA LYS A 538 -17.11 -23.12 -2.64
C LYS A 538 -16.11 -22.70 -3.70
N ASN A 539 -15.02 -23.44 -3.78
CA ASN A 539 -14.05 -23.37 -4.89
C ASN A 539 -13.45 -21.96 -5.08
N VAL A 540 -12.97 -21.35 -4.00
CA VAL A 540 -12.17 -20.12 -4.04
C VAL A 540 -10.70 -20.50 -4.24
N PRO A 541 -10.06 -20.21 -5.39
CA PRO A 541 -8.64 -20.58 -5.59
C PRO A 541 -7.73 -19.99 -4.52
N ARG A 542 -6.72 -20.73 -4.05
CA ARG A 542 -5.80 -20.24 -3.01
C ARG A 542 -5.15 -18.88 -3.37
N PRO A 543 -4.61 -18.67 -4.59
CA PRO A 543 -4.06 -17.37 -4.99
C PRO A 543 -5.08 -16.21 -4.95
N VAL A 544 -6.36 -16.51 -5.19
CA VAL A 544 -7.47 -15.54 -5.09
C VAL A 544 -7.74 -15.17 -3.64
N TRP A 545 -7.79 -16.18 -2.76
CA TRP A 545 -7.97 -15.97 -1.34
C TRP A 545 -6.82 -15.16 -0.73
N GLU A 546 -5.57 -15.50 -1.08
CA GLU A 546 -4.35 -14.87 -0.56
C GLU A 546 -4.01 -13.53 -1.23
N PHE A 547 -4.82 -13.08 -2.19
CA PHE A 547 -4.57 -11.84 -2.91
C PHE A 547 -4.54 -10.63 -1.97
N THR A 548 -3.43 -9.90 -2.02
CA THR A 548 -3.21 -8.69 -1.24
C THR A 548 -3.20 -7.42 -2.11
N LEU A 549 -3.82 -6.38 -1.56
CA LEU A 549 -3.85 -5.02 -2.10
C LEU A 549 -4.03 -4.01 -0.96
N GLY A 550 -3.37 -2.85 -1.00
CA GLY A 550 -3.51 -1.89 0.09
C GLY A 550 -2.81 -2.30 1.39
N GLY A 551 -2.03 -3.39 1.39
CA GLY A 551 -1.47 -4.00 2.61
C GLY A 551 -2.40 -4.99 3.34
N TYR A 552 -3.52 -5.38 2.74
CA TYR A 552 -4.46 -6.35 3.32
C TYR A 552 -4.78 -7.49 2.37
N GLN A 553 -5.10 -8.66 2.93
CA GLN A 553 -5.75 -9.75 2.21
C GLN A 553 -7.22 -9.35 1.93
N VAL A 554 -7.55 -9.11 0.66
CA VAL A 554 -8.76 -8.38 0.25
C VAL A 554 -10.05 -9.05 0.73
N LEU A 555 -10.28 -10.29 0.33
CA LEU A 555 -11.52 -11.02 0.64
C LEU A 555 -11.70 -11.25 2.15
N LYS A 556 -10.61 -11.63 2.83
CA LYS A 556 -10.62 -11.84 4.29
C LYS A 556 -10.94 -10.55 5.04
N LYS A 557 -10.33 -9.43 4.64
CA LYS A 557 -10.57 -8.13 5.28
C LYS A 557 -12.00 -7.67 5.06
N TRP A 558 -12.55 -7.85 3.86
CA TRP A 558 -13.95 -7.55 3.56
C TRP A 558 -14.93 -8.32 4.46
N LEU A 559 -14.68 -9.62 4.69
CA LEU A 559 -15.48 -10.46 5.60
C LEU A 559 -15.38 -9.99 7.05
N SER A 560 -14.19 -9.55 7.50
CA SER A 560 -13.99 -9.15 8.91
C SER A 560 -14.91 -8.01 9.36
N TYR A 561 -15.26 -7.08 8.46
CA TYR A 561 -16.17 -5.98 8.75
C TYR A 561 -17.66 -6.37 8.75
N ARG A 562 -17.95 -7.58 8.29
CA ARG A 562 -19.31 -8.05 8.04
C ARG A 562 -19.69 -9.24 8.93
N GLU A 563 -18.91 -9.50 9.98
CA GLU A 563 -19.30 -10.44 11.03
C GLU A 563 -20.63 -9.99 11.64
N PHE A 564 -21.52 -10.93 11.93
CA PHE A 564 -22.87 -10.64 12.40
C PHE A 564 -22.89 -9.75 13.66
N GLU A 565 -22.01 -10.02 14.62
CA GLU A 565 -21.87 -9.23 15.86
C GLU A 565 -21.39 -7.79 15.62
N LEU A 566 -20.74 -7.53 14.48
CA LEU A 566 -20.27 -6.19 14.10
C LEU A 566 -21.28 -5.48 13.20
N LEU A 567 -21.84 -6.20 12.23
CA LEU A 567 -22.78 -5.68 11.25
C LEU A 567 -24.20 -5.53 11.84
N ASN A 568 -24.52 -6.27 12.90
CA ASN A 568 -25.83 -6.34 13.57
C ASN A 568 -26.99 -6.78 12.65
N ARG A 569 -26.68 -7.48 11.55
CA ARG A 569 -27.65 -8.10 10.64
C ARG A 569 -26.97 -9.21 9.82
N PRO A 570 -27.74 -10.12 9.21
CA PRO A 570 -27.22 -10.99 8.17
C PRO A 570 -26.76 -10.20 6.94
N LEU A 571 -25.96 -10.83 6.08
CA LEU A 571 -25.65 -10.28 4.77
C LEU A 571 -26.93 -10.18 3.91
N SER A 572 -27.00 -9.17 3.06
CA SER A 572 -27.97 -9.18 1.96
C SER A 572 -27.56 -10.20 0.90
N THR A 573 -28.49 -10.58 0.02
CA THR A 573 -28.18 -11.45 -1.12
C THR A 573 -27.16 -10.79 -2.05
N ASP A 574 -27.29 -9.48 -2.27
CA ASP A 574 -26.34 -8.71 -3.09
C ASP A 574 -24.95 -8.67 -2.46
N GLU A 575 -24.82 -8.54 -1.15
CA GLU A 575 -23.51 -8.62 -0.46
C GLU A 575 -22.89 -10.02 -0.59
N ALA A 576 -23.70 -11.08 -0.48
CA ALA A 576 -23.21 -12.44 -0.65
C ALA A 576 -22.76 -12.72 -2.10
N LEU A 577 -23.44 -12.10 -3.07
CA LEU A 577 -23.07 -12.15 -4.48
C LEU A 577 -21.83 -11.30 -4.78
N GLU A 578 -21.69 -10.13 -4.13
CA GLU A 578 -20.51 -9.26 -4.24
C GLU A 578 -19.24 -9.99 -3.86
N PHE A 579 -19.27 -10.83 -2.82
CA PHE A 579 -18.11 -11.69 -2.48
C PHE A 579 -17.69 -12.59 -3.66
N THR A 580 -18.67 -13.18 -4.36
CA THR A 580 -18.44 -14.01 -5.54
C THR A 580 -17.82 -13.18 -6.67
N TRP A 581 -18.35 -11.98 -6.89
CA TRP A 581 -17.89 -11.05 -7.93
C TRP A 581 -16.47 -10.55 -7.66
N MET A 582 -16.14 -10.16 -6.43
CA MET A 582 -14.77 -9.81 -6.05
C MET A 582 -13.81 -10.97 -6.29
N ALA A 583 -14.18 -12.20 -5.88
CA ALA A 583 -13.34 -13.38 -6.11
C ALA A 583 -13.08 -13.63 -7.60
N ARG A 584 -14.10 -13.48 -8.46
CA ARG A 584 -13.95 -13.59 -9.93
C ARG A 584 -13.11 -12.48 -10.53
N ARG A 585 -13.26 -11.24 -10.07
CA ARG A 585 -12.42 -10.10 -10.48
C ARG A 585 -10.95 -10.34 -10.14
N ILE A 586 -10.68 -10.79 -8.92
CA ILE A 586 -9.33 -11.12 -8.46
C ILE A 586 -8.76 -12.29 -9.27
N ALA A 587 -9.55 -13.33 -9.55
CA ALA A 587 -9.13 -14.44 -10.39
C ALA A 587 -8.75 -13.96 -11.80
N ALA A 588 -9.56 -13.10 -12.41
CA ALA A 588 -9.25 -12.51 -13.71
C ALA A 588 -7.98 -11.64 -13.68
N LEU A 589 -7.74 -10.87 -12.60
CA LEU A 589 -6.50 -10.12 -12.41
C LEU A 589 -5.27 -11.03 -12.31
N ILE A 590 -5.41 -12.18 -11.66
CA ILE A 590 -4.33 -13.18 -11.53
C ILE A 590 -4.03 -13.80 -12.89
N LEU A 591 -5.05 -14.18 -13.63
CA LEU A 591 -4.92 -14.77 -14.97
C LEU A 591 -4.27 -13.82 -16.00
N LEU A 592 -4.31 -12.50 -15.78
CA LEU A 592 -3.64 -11.51 -16.63
C LEU A 592 -2.12 -11.38 -16.37
N ARG A 593 -1.59 -11.93 -15.28
CA ARG A 593 -0.19 -11.76 -14.87
C ARG A 593 0.84 -12.15 -15.95
N PRO A 594 0.70 -13.30 -16.66
CA PRO A 594 1.67 -13.66 -17.69
C PRO A 594 1.76 -12.62 -18.81
N ALA A 595 0.60 -12.13 -19.27
CA ALA A 595 0.54 -11.10 -20.31
C ALA A 595 1.11 -9.76 -19.82
N LEU A 596 0.88 -9.40 -18.55
CA LEU A 596 1.47 -8.20 -17.94
C LEU A 596 3.00 -8.28 -17.85
N ASP A 597 3.54 -9.45 -17.49
CA ASP A 597 4.98 -9.67 -17.41
C ASP A 597 5.64 -9.64 -18.79
N GLU A 598 5.02 -10.26 -19.80
CA GLU A 598 5.49 -10.18 -21.19
C GLU A 598 5.45 -8.74 -21.70
N ASN A 599 4.36 -8.01 -21.44
CA ASN A 599 4.24 -6.60 -21.76
C ASN A 599 5.31 -5.74 -21.08
N TYR A 600 5.55 -5.94 -19.78
CA TYR A 600 6.60 -5.22 -19.05
C TYR A 600 7.98 -5.43 -19.69
N ARG A 601 8.37 -6.68 -19.92
CA ARG A 601 9.68 -7.00 -20.54
C ARG A 601 9.80 -6.35 -21.92
N ALA A 602 8.75 -6.44 -22.74
CA ALA A 602 8.74 -5.84 -24.07
C ALA A 602 8.78 -4.29 -24.04
N CYS A 603 8.20 -3.65 -23.02
CA CYS A 603 8.31 -2.20 -22.82
C CYS A 603 9.73 -1.79 -22.41
N VAL A 604 10.43 -2.62 -21.61
CA VAL A 604 11.81 -2.37 -21.21
C VAL A 604 12.78 -2.49 -22.39
N ASP A 605 12.65 -3.55 -23.19
CA ASP A 605 13.55 -3.82 -24.33
C ASP A 605 13.48 -2.76 -25.43
N ALA A 606 12.34 -2.07 -25.53
CA ALA A 606 12.06 -1.03 -26.51
C ALA A 606 11.80 0.35 -25.87
N CYS A 607 12.41 0.63 -24.71
CA CYS A 607 12.22 1.90 -24.00
C CYS A 607 12.99 3.05 -24.68
N ILE A 608 12.41 4.25 -24.68
CA ILE A 608 13.18 5.47 -25.00
C ILE A 608 14.05 5.77 -23.77
N ASN A 609 15.36 5.94 -23.99
CA ASN A 609 16.30 6.39 -22.96
C ASN A 609 16.23 7.90 -22.75
#